data_AF-A0AAF6AUV1-F1
#
_entry.id   AF-A0AAF6AUV1-F1
#
_cell.length_a   1.000
_cell.length_b   1.000
_cell.length_c   1.000
_cell.angle_alpha   90.00
_cell.angle_beta   90.00
_cell.angle_gamma   90.00
#
_symmetry.space_group_name_H-M   'P 1'
#
loop_
_entity.id
_entity.type
_entity.pdbx_description
1 polymer ?
#
loop_
_entity_poly.entity_id
_entity_poly.type
_entity_poly.pdbx_seq_one_letter_code
_entity_poly.pdbx_strand_id
1 'polypeptide(L)'
;MRLCLRRSLVESLFSSPMPPRRRKPSARIRNQRPALAPTKKSFVDSLKLGTTLPHQRISNFAELQSEMLARLQALKKDMDHEHTFMVKATQAHTAKLKKRVKQETQESSDMCRIIDTDWKNFLEDFEEDARENQESMETLLRKAQNSAAYFSETCIPELEKTVENKLNEIKNRYNRSTKGTRRLSAREKGKTIRISK
;
A
#
# COMPACT_ATOMS: atom_id res chain seq x y z
N MET A 1 -2.36 -54.60 -5.10
CA MET A 1 -2.94 -53.39 -4.45
C MET A 1 -1.89 -52.28 -4.23
N ARG A 2 -1.30 -51.64 -5.26
CA ARG A 2 -0.49 -50.41 -5.07
C ARG A 2 -0.42 -49.59 -6.37
N LEU A 3 -1.51 -48.89 -6.73
CA LEU A 3 -1.52 -47.98 -7.89
C LEU A 3 -2.12 -46.58 -7.57
N CYS A 4 -2.34 -46.23 -6.30
CA CYS A 4 -3.08 -45.00 -5.96
C CYS A 4 -2.26 -43.80 -5.46
N LEU A 5 -0.92 -43.82 -5.50
CA LEU A 5 -0.12 -42.74 -4.90
C LEU A 5 0.50 -41.71 -5.87
N ARG A 6 0.29 -41.82 -7.19
CA ARG A 6 1.02 -40.99 -8.17
C ARG A 6 0.35 -39.67 -8.58
N ARG A 7 -0.84 -39.32 -8.07
CA ARG A 7 -1.54 -38.09 -8.49
C ARG A 7 -1.37 -36.89 -7.54
N SER A 8 -0.87 -37.11 -6.33
CA SER A 8 -0.87 -36.10 -5.26
C SER A 8 0.24 -35.04 -5.33
N LEU A 9 1.34 -35.28 -6.07
CA LEU A 9 2.52 -34.38 -6.02
C LEU A 9 2.51 -33.27 -7.09
N VAL A 10 1.68 -33.40 -8.13
CA VAL A 10 1.61 -32.40 -9.21
C VAL A 10 0.62 -31.27 -8.86
N GLU A 11 -0.42 -31.56 -8.06
CA GLU A 11 -1.41 -30.56 -7.63
C GLU A 11 -0.89 -29.61 -6.54
N SER A 12 0.15 -29.98 -5.78
CA SER A 12 0.74 -29.09 -4.77
C SER A 12 1.63 -27.97 -5.33
N LEU A 13 1.96 -28.00 -6.63
CA LEU A 13 2.81 -27.00 -7.29
C LEU A 13 2.04 -25.77 -7.79
N PHE A 14 0.70 -25.82 -7.79
CA PHE A 14 -0.16 -24.75 -8.31
C PHE A 14 -0.99 -24.03 -7.24
N SER A 15 -0.71 -24.28 -5.96
CA SER A 15 -1.32 -23.50 -4.89
C SER A 15 -0.63 -22.13 -4.82
N SER A 16 -1.12 -21.19 -5.65
CA SER A 16 -0.68 -19.81 -5.68
C SER A 16 -0.65 -19.21 -4.27
N PRO A 17 0.42 -18.49 -3.88
CA PRO A 17 0.41 -17.72 -2.66
C PRO A 17 -0.72 -16.68 -2.76
N MET A 18 -1.60 -16.66 -1.76
CA MET A 18 -2.66 -15.64 -1.67
C MET A 18 -2.02 -14.24 -1.69
N PRO A 19 -2.64 -13.27 -2.36
CA PRO A 19 -2.16 -11.89 -2.33
C PRO A 19 -2.21 -11.34 -0.89
N PRO A 20 -1.26 -10.48 -0.49
CA PRO A 20 -1.26 -9.89 0.84
C PRO A 20 -2.57 -9.13 1.07
N ARG A 21 -3.18 -9.37 2.23
CA ARG A 21 -4.41 -8.68 2.67
C ARG A 21 -4.11 -7.18 2.73
N ARG A 22 -4.54 -6.43 1.71
CA ARG A 22 -4.66 -4.97 1.72
C ARG A 22 -5.39 -4.54 3.00
N ARG A 23 -4.65 -4.10 4.02
CA ARG A 23 -5.23 -3.36 5.13
C ARG A 23 -5.71 -2.02 4.57
N LYS A 24 -7.00 -1.74 4.76
CA LYS A 24 -7.64 -0.52 4.25
C LYS A 24 -6.94 0.71 4.86
N PRO A 25 -6.68 1.77 4.08
CA PRO A 25 -6.14 3.00 4.62
C PRO A 25 -7.07 3.56 5.69
N SER A 26 -6.49 3.89 6.85
CA SER A 26 -7.18 4.47 8.01
C SER A 26 -7.88 5.77 7.59
N ALA A 27 -9.22 5.79 7.68
CA ALA A 27 -10.08 6.90 7.28
C ALA A 27 -10.03 8.09 8.28
N ARG A 28 -8.84 8.45 8.77
CA ARG A 28 -8.68 9.42 9.87
C ARG A 28 -8.09 10.77 9.46
N ILE A 29 -8.24 11.16 8.21
CA ILE A 29 -7.85 12.51 7.75
C ILE A 29 -9.00 13.10 6.94
N ARG A 30 -10.17 13.24 7.58
CA ARG A 30 -11.22 14.12 7.10
C ARG A 30 -11.86 14.75 8.31
N ASN A 31 -12.05 16.06 8.22
CA ASN A 31 -12.72 16.92 9.20
C ASN A 31 -11.76 17.47 10.25
N GLN A 32 -11.13 18.62 9.97
CA GLN A 32 -11.27 19.85 10.77
C GLN A 32 -10.81 21.04 9.90
N ARG A 33 -11.70 21.56 9.04
CA ARG A 33 -11.53 22.91 8.47
C ARG A 33 -12.58 23.80 9.14
N PRO A 34 -12.22 24.65 10.12
CA PRO A 34 -13.20 25.56 10.71
C PRO A 34 -13.70 26.52 9.62
N ALA A 35 -15.00 26.56 9.42
CA ALA A 35 -15.65 27.54 8.57
C ALA A 35 -15.25 28.95 9.03
N LEU A 36 -14.79 29.78 8.09
CA LEU A 36 -14.58 31.20 8.30
C LEU A 36 -15.93 31.82 8.68
N ALA A 37 -16.12 32.14 9.96
CA ALA A 37 -17.30 32.84 10.42
C ALA A 37 -17.34 34.25 9.79
N PRO A 38 -18.52 34.76 9.40
CA PRO A 38 -18.66 36.10 8.84
C PRO A 38 -18.26 37.13 9.90
N THR A 39 -17.32 38.00 9.55
CA THR A 39 -16.90 39.14 10.36
C THR A 39 -18.09 40.05 10.61
N LYS A 40 -18.31 40.34 11.89
CA LYS A 40 -19.39 41.21 12.36
C LYS A 40 -19.30 42.59 11.72
N LYS A 41 -20.47 43.12 11.43
CA LYS A 41 -20.79 44.39 10.77
C LYS A 41 -19.94 45.57 11.26
N SER A 42 -19.47 46.35 10.27
CA SER A 42 -19.47 47.81 10.22
C SER A 42 -18.87 48.56 11.41
N PHE A 43 -17.58 48.88 11.28
CA PHE A 43 -16.87 49.94 12.04
C PHE A 43 -17.34 51.36 11.64
N VAL A 44 -18.22 51.49 10.64
CA VAL A 44 -18.52 52.78 9.98
C VAL A 44 -19.75 53.48 10.60
N ASP A 45 -20.52 52.80 11.45
CA ASP A 45 -21.75 53.38 12.02
C ASP A 45 -21.51 54.34 13.21
N SER A 46 -20.31 54.34 13.81
CA SER A 46 -19.98 55.18 14.97
C SER A 46 -19.52 56.60 14.63
N LEU A 47 -19.31 56.92 13.34
CA LEU A 47 -18.99 58.28 12.89
C LEU A 47 -20.24 59.11 12.54
N LYS A 48 -21.40 58.76 13.10
CA LYS A 48 -22.52 59.70 13.16
C LYS A 48 -22.17 60.76 14.21
N LEU A 49 -21.37 61.73 13.79
CA LEU A 49 -21.24 63.02 14.44
C LEU A 49 -22.67 63.58 14.53
N GLY A 50 -23.32 63.36 15.66
CA GLY A 50 -24.67 63.80 15.93
C GLY A 50 -24.70 65.32 16.00
N THR A 51 -24.82 65.97 14.86
CA THR A 51 -25.23 67.37 14.75
C THR A 51 -26.73 67.49 15.01
N THR A 52 -27.19 67.04 16.18
CA THR A 52 -28.52 67.41 16.69
C THR A 52 -28.30 68.44 17.80
N LEU A 53 -28.30 69.71 17.38
CA LEU A 53 -28.29 70.87 18.25
C LEU A 53 -29.56 70.89 19.11
N PRO A 54 -29.49 71.06 20.45
CA PRO A 54 -30.37 72.04 21.05
C PRO A 54 -29.90 73.41 20.54
N HIS A 55 -30.74 74.08 19.76
CA HIS A 55 -30.49 75.45 19.32
C HIS A 55 -30.65 76.39 20.52
N GLN A 56 -29.72 76.33 21.49
CA GLN A 56 -29.63 77.34 22.52
C GLN A 56 -29.13 78.61 21.84
N ARG A 57 -29.86 79.72 22.01
CA ARG A 57 -29.42 81.05 21.58
C ARG A 57 -28.14 81.39 22.35
N ILE A 58 -27.00 81.13 21.73
CA ILE A 58 -25.71 81.61 22.20
C ILE A 58 -25.76 83.13 22.10
N SER A 59 -25.70 83.80 23.25
CA SER A 59 -25.98 85.23 23.36
C SER A 59 -24.72 86.09 23.42
N ASN A 60 -23.56 85.48 23.69
CA ASN A 60 -22.25 86.14 23.70
C ASN A 60 -21.10 85.19 23.30
N PHE A 61 -19.93 85.75 23.01
CA PHE A 61 -18.75 85.02 22.54
C PHE A 61 -18.18 84.02 23.58
N ALA A 62 -18.28 84.33 24.87
CA ALA A 62 -17.76 83.45 25.94
C ALA A 62 -18.53 82.13 26.02
N GLU A 63 -19.86 82.18 25.87
CA GLU A 63 -20.71 80.99 25.78
C GLU A 63 -20.31 80.10 24.60
N LEU A 64 -20.08 80.70 23.41
CA LEU A 64 -19.60 79.96 22.23
C LEU A 64 -18.26 79.27 22.50
N GLN A 65 -17.31 79.99 23.10
CA GLN A 65 -15.99 79.45 23.42
C GLN A 65 -16.08 78.28 24.41
N SER A 66 -16.93 78.40 25.43
CA SER A 66 -17.14 77.35 26.43
C SER A 66 -17.77 76.09 25.83
N GLU A 67 -18.76 76.24 24.94
CA GLU A 67 -19.41 75.15 24.22
C GLU A 67 -18.44 74.46 23.26
N MET A 68 -17.64 75.22 22.51
CA MET A 68 -16.60 74.66 21.64
C MET A 68 -15.55 73.86 22.43
N LEU A 69 -15.09 74.38 23.57
CA LEU A 69 -14.17 73.67 24.45
C LEU A 69 -14.78 72.39 25.01
N ALA A 70 -16.05 72.42 25.44
CA ALA A 70 -16.76 71.24 25.93
C ALA A 70 -16.87 70.16 24.83
N ARG A 71 -17.16 70.56 23.58
CA ARG A 71 -17.19 69.65 22.42
C ARG A 71 -15.83 69.04 22.12
N LEU A 72 -14.75 69.85 22.15
CA LEU A 72 -13.39 69.34 21.95
C LEU A 72 -12.99 68.36 23.06
N GLN A 73 -13.38 68.63 24.30
CA GLN A 73 -13.12 67.71 25.42
C GLN A 73 -13.92 66.40 25.29
N ALA A 74 -15.18 66.48 24.86
CA ALA A 74 -16.01 65.29 24.58
C ALA A 74 -15.39 64.45 23.45
N LEU A 75 -15.06 65.09 22.32
CA LEU A 75 -14.41 64.43 21.18
C LEU A 75 -13.08 63.77 21.59
N LYS A 76 -12.27 64.45 22.40
CA LYS A 76 -11.03 63.87 22.92
C LYS A 76 -11.29 62.61 23.75
N LYS A 77 -12.28 62.63 24.65
CA LYS A 77 -12.64 61.46 25.46
C LYS A 77 -13.12 60.30 24.60
N ASP A 78 -13.91 60.58 23.57
CA ASP A 78 -14.38 59.56 22.63
C ASP A 78 -13.21 58.97 21.83
N MET A 79 -12.30 59.80 21.34
CA MET A 79 -11.07 59.35 20.66
C MET A 79 -10.18 58.50 21.58
N ASP A 80 -9.98 58.92 22.83
CA ASP A 80 -9.19 58.18 23.82
C ASP A 80 -9.84 56.81 24.14
N HIS A 81 -11.18 56.77 24.20
CA HIS A 81 -11.95 55.54 24.39
C HIS A 81 -11.78 54.59 23.21
N GLU A 82 -12.00 55.07 21.98
CA GLU A 82 -11.88 54.27 20.75
C GLU A 82 -10.45 53.77 20.55
N HIS A 83 -9.45 54.62 20.80
CA HIS A 83 -8.05 54.21 20.75
C HIS A 83 -7.77 53.07 21.74
N THR A 84 -8.22 53.21 23.00
CA THR A 84 -8.07 52.17 24.02
C THR A 84 -8.81 50.89 23.65
N PHE A 85 -10.02 50.99 23.11
CA PHE A 85 -10.80 49.87 22.63
C PHE A 85 -10.07 49.12 21.50
N MET A 86 -9.59 49.84 20.48
CA MET A 86 -8.86 49.28 19.36
C MET A 86 -7.56 48.61 19.80
N VAL A 87 -6.80 49.22 20.72
CA VAL A 87 -5.59 48.60 21.28
C VAL A 87 -5.91 47.29 22.00
N LYS A 88 -6.94 47.25 22.85
CA LYS A 88 -7.34 46.02 23.53
C LYS A 88 -7.85 44.95 22.56
N ALA A 89 -8.63 45.35 21.56
CA ALA A 89 -9.14 44.44 20.53
C ALA A 89 -8.00 43.82 19.70
N THR A 90 -7.04 44.63 19.27
CA THR A 90 -5.87 44.15 18.51
C THR A 90 -4.95 43.26 19.35
N GLN A 91 -4.73 43.58 20.63
CA GLN A 91 -3.99 42.72 21.56
C GLN A 91 -4.69 41.36 21.75
N ALA A 92 -6.00 41.36 21.98
CA ALA A 92 -6.78 40.13 22.14
C ALA A 92 -6.78 39.29 20.86
N HIS A 93 -6.88 39.92 19.69
CA HIS A 93 -6.80 39.24 18.40
C HIS A 93 -5.42 38.61 18.18
N THR A 94 -4.34 39.38 18.43
CA THR A 94 -2.96 38.91 18.33
C THR A 94 -2.69 37.73 19.27
N ALA A 95 -3.17 37.78 20.52
CA ALA A 95 -3.04 36.68 21.46
C ALA A 95 -3.75 35.39 20.98
N LYS A 96 -4.96 35.53 20.46
CA LYS A 96 -5.72 34.40 19.88
C LYS A 96 -5.01 33.83 18.65
N LEU A 97 -4.51 34.68 17.75
CA LEU A 97 -3.79 34.26 16.55
C LEU A 97 -2.50 33.52 16.92
N LYS A 98 -1.72 34.07 17.85
CA LYS A 98 -0.50 33.42 18.36
C LYS A 98 -0.79 32.04 18.95
N LYS A 99 -1.90 31.88 19.68
CA LYS A 99 -2.32 30.57 20.20
C LYS A 99 -2.63 29.59 19.07
N ARG A 100 -3.39 30.00 18.05
CA ARG A 100 -3.72 29.15 16.90
C ARG A 100 -2.48 28.74 16.11
N VAL A 101 -1.58 29.67 15.82
CA VAL A 101 -0.33 29.39 15.11
C VAL A 101 0.51 28.36 15.88
N LYS A 102 0.63 28.50 17.20
CA LYS A 102 1.32 27.51 18.04
C LYS A 102 0.66 26.13 17.96
N GLN A 103 -0.66 26.09 18.05
CA GLN A 103 -1.42 24.84 17.97
C GLN A 103 -1.23 24.17 16.60
N GLU A 104 -1.38 24.91 15.50
CA GLU A 104 -1.22 24.38 14.14
C GLU A 104 0.22 23.94 13.86
N THR A 105 1.21 24.65 14.40
CA THR A 105 2.62 24.24 14.32
C THR A 105 2.86 22.92 15.05
N GLN A 106 2.25 22.75 16.23
CA GLN A 106 2.36 21.52 17.01
C GLN A 106 1.66 20.36 16.29
N GLU A 107 0.44 20.56 15.81
CA GLU A 107 -0.32 19.56 15.06
C GLU A 107 0.43 19.13 13.78
N SER A 108 1.03 20.08 13.07
CA SER A 108 1.88 19.80 11.90
C SER A 108 3.11 18.98 12.28
N SER A 109 3.81 19.36 13.35
CA SER A 109 4.97 18.60 13.85
C SER A 109 4.59 17.17 14.27
N ASP A 110 3.45 16.98 14.90
CA ASP A 110 2.99 15.65 15.34
C ASP A 110 2.58 14.80 14.14
N MET A 111 1.97 15.39 13.11
CA MET A 111 1.69 14.71 11.85
C MET A 111 2.96 14.23 11.14
N CYS A 112 4.01 15.04 11.08
CA CYS A 112 5.29 14.61 10.51
C CYS A 112 5.88 13.41 11.27
N ARG A 113 5.82 13.42 12.61
CA ARG A 113 6.30 12.29 13.43
C ARG A 113 5.50 11.01 13.16
N ILE A 114 4.18 11.12 12.99
CA ILE A 114 3.33 9.97 12.66
C ILE A 114 3.71 9.42 11.28
N ILE A 115 3.84 10.29 10.28
CA ILE A 115 4.23 9.89 8.92
C ILE A 115 5.61 9.20 8.91
N ASP A 116 6.59 9.77 9.61
CA ASP A 116 7.92 9.17 9.72
C ASP A 116 7.89 7.79 10.38
N THR A 117 7.04 7.63 11.40
CA THR A 117 6.87 6.35 12.12
C THR A 117 6.17 5.32 11.23
N ASP A 118 5.06 5.69 10.60
CA ASP A 118 4.31 4.83 9.70
C ASP A 118 5.14 4.40 8.50
N TRP A 119 5.97 5.30 7.95
CA TRP A 119 6.87 4.99 6.85
C TRP A 119 7.97 4.00 7.25
N LYS A 120 8.55 4.15 8.44
CA LYS A 120 9.53 3.17 8.96
C LYS A 120 8.90 1.80 9.16
N ASN A 121 7.74 1.73 9.80
CA ASN A 121 7.03 0.47 10.01
C ASN A 121 6.67 -0.19 8.68
N PHE A 122 6.19 0.60 7.70
CA PHE A 122 5.90 0.10 6.36
C PHE A 122 7.14 -0.47 5.66
N LEU A 123 8.29 0.18 5.79
CA LEU A 123 9.55 -0.32 5.23
C LEU A 123 10.01 -1.61 5.92
N GLU A 124 9.92 -1.69 7.26
CA GLU A 124 10.24 -2.91 8.01
C GLU A 124 9.36 -4.08 7.58
N ASP A 125 8.03 -3.88 7.53
CA ASP A 125 7.07 -4.88 7.05
C ASP A 125 7.38 -5.31 5.61
N PHE A 126 7.69 -4.35 4.72
CA PHE A 126 8.00 -4.63 3.33
C PHE A 126 9.30 -5.43 3.16
N GLU A 127 10.33 -5.12 3.94
CA GLU A 127 11.59 -5.85 3.94
C GLU A 127 11.42 -7.27 4.49
N GLU A 128 10.60 -7.45 5.53
CA GLU A 128 10.23 -8.77 6.05
C GLU A 128 9.52 -9.61 4.98
N ASP A 129 8.46 -9.07 4.37
CA ASP A 129 7.71 -9.73 3.28
C ASP A 129 8.64 -10.09 2.10
N ALA A 130 9.57 -9.20 1.75
CA ALA A 130 10.53 -9.43 0.67
C ALA A 130 11.48 -10.59 1.00
N ARG A 131 11.99 -10.68 2.23
CA ARG A 131 12.84 -11.78 2.70
C ARG A 131 12.07 -13.10 2.69
N GLU A 132 10.87 -13.14 3.25
CA GLU A 132 10.03 -14.36 3.26
C GLU A 132 9.74 -14.86 1.86
N ASN A 133 9.42 -13.95 0.92
CA ASN A 133 9.16 -14.31 -0.46
C ASN A 133 10.43 -14.84 -1.16
N GLN A 134 11.59 -14.23 -0.90
CA GLN A 134 12.86 -14.71 -1.44
C GLN A 134 13.16 -16.13 -0.94
N GLU A 135 13.06 -16.38 0.37
CA GLU A 135 13.30 -17.71 0.96
C GLU A 135 12.32 -18.76 0.42
N SER A 136 11.06 -18.39 0.23
CA SER A 136 10.05 -19.23 -0.40
C SER A 136 10.40 -19.59 -1.84
N MET A 137 10.79 -18.60 -2.65
CA MET A 137 11.21 -18.80 -4.04
C MET A 137 12.45 -19.68 -4.13
N GLU A 138 13.47 -19.45 -3.29
CA GLU A 138 14.68 -20.27 -3.24
C GLU A 138 14.35 -21.73 -2.87
N THR A 139 13.42 -21.94 -1.94
CA THR A 139 12.94 -23.27 -1.56
C THR A 139 12.23 -23.97 -2.73
N LEU A 140 11.37 -23.25 -3.46
CA LEU A 140 10.69 -23.79 -4.65
C LEU A 140 11.67 -24.15 -5.76
N LEU A 141 12.65 -23.27 -6.03
CA LEU A 141 13.71 -23.52 -7.02
C LEU A 141 14.51 -24.77 -6.67
N ARG A 142 14.90 -24.93 -5.39
CA ARG A 142 15.63 -26.11 -4.92
C ARG A 142 14.80 -27.39 -5.10
N LYS A 143 13.50 -27.36 -4.79
CA LYS A 143 12.60 -28.50 -5.02
C LYS A 143 12.47 -28.85 -6.50
N ALA A 144 12.34 -27.86 -7.37
CA ALA A 144 12.27 -28.06 -8.81
C ALA A 144 13.57 -28.66 -9.36
N GLN A 145 14.72 -28.14 -8.94
CA GLN A 145 16.04 -28.67 -9.30
C GLN A 145 16.21 -30.12 -8.85
N ASN A 146 15.87 -30.44 -7.60
CA ASN A 146 15.94 -31.80 -7.07
C ASN A 146 15.02 -32.76 -7.85
N SER A 147 13.81 -32.30 -8.22
CA SER A 147 12.89 -33.09 -9.03
C SER A 147 13.42 -33.33 -10.44
N ALA A 148 14.03 -32.31 -11.06
CA ALA A 148 14.63 -32.42 -12.39
C ALA A 148 15.81 -33.39 -12.36
N ALA A 149 16.71 -33.25 -11.38
CA ALA A 149 17.85 -34.14 -11.17
C ALA A 149 17.41 -35.60 -10.97
N TYR A 150 16.43 -35.84 -10.09
CA TYR A 150 15.86 -37.18 -9.89
C TYR A 150 15.31 -37.77 -11.20
N PHE A 151 14.60 -36.97 -12.00
CA PHE A 151 14.08 -37.43 -13.28
C PHE A 151 15.20 -37.78 -14.25
N SER A 152 16.21 -36.93 -14.40
CA SER A 152 17.31 -37.15 -15.35
C SER A 152 18.27 -38.26 -14.93
N GLU A 153 18.59 -38.37 -13.64
CA GLU A 153 19.62 -39.27 -13.14
C GLU A 153 19.06 -40.64 -12.74
N THR A 154 17.77 -40.73 -12.39
CA THR A 154 17.16 -41.99 -11.93
C THR A 154 16.10 -42.49 -12.90
N CYS A 155 15.07 -41.69 -13.19
CA CYS A 155 13.94 -42.16 -13.99
C CYS A 155 14.33 -42.50 -15.44
N ILE A 156 15.13 -41.66 -16.10
CA ILE A 156 15.56 -41.92 -17.49
C ILE A 156 16.39 -43.21 -17.58
N PRO A 157 17.48 -43.41 -16.80
CA PRO A 157 18.26 -44.65 -16.87
C PRO A 157 17.48 -45.92 -16.52
N GLU A 158 16.56 -45.86 -15.55
CA GLU A 158 15.68 -47.00 -15.25
C GLU A 158 14.78 -47.37 -16.43
N LEU A 159 14.26 -46.36 -17.13
CA LEU A 159 13.43 -46.55 -18.31
C LEU A 159 14.25 -47.12 -19.47
N GLU A 160 15.44 -46.57 -19.72
CA GLU A 160 16.39 -47.07 -20.74
C GLU A 160 16.73 -48.54 -20.50
N LYS A 161 17.10 -48.91 -19.27
CA LYS A 161 17.38 -50.30 -18.88
C LYS A 161 16.18 -51.21 -19.09
N THR A 162 14.98 -50.73 -18.77
CA THR A 162 13.73 -51.49 -18.97
C THR A 162 13.47 -51.75 -20.45
N VAL A 163 13.66 -50.74 -21.30
CA VAL A 163 13.52 -50.85 -22.75
C VAL A 163 14.57 -51.81 -23.32
N GLU A 164 15.82 -51.68 -22.92
CA GLU A 164 16.91 -52.56 -23.38
C GLU A 164 16.65 -54.03 -23.02
N ASN A 165 16.21 -54.29 -21.79
CA ASN A 165 15.82 -55.64 -21.36
C ASN A 165 14.70 -56.22 -22.23
N LYS A 166 13.66 -55.44 -22.55
CA LYS A 166 12.56 -55.88 -23.40
C LYS A 166 12.99 -56.13 -24.84
N LEU A 167 13.89 -55.31 -25.37
CA LEU A 167 14.45 -55.50 -26.71
C LEU A 167 15.28 -56.80 -26.76
N ASN A 168 16.10 -57.05 -25.74
CA ASN A 168 16.86 -58.29 -25.60
C ASN A 168 15.95 -59.53 -25.48
N GLU A 169 14.86 -59.47 -24.73
CA GLU A 169 13.85 -60.54 -24.66
C GLU A 169 13.27 -60.86 -26.05
N ILE A 170 12.87 -59.83 -26.81
CA ILE A 170 12.31 -59.99 -28.17
C ILE A 170 13.35 -60.64 -29.10
N LYS A 171 14.58 -60.11 -29.11
CA LYS A 171 15.70 -60.65 -29.90
C LYS A 171 15.96 -62.12 -29.57
N ASN A 172 15.95 -62.48 -28.30
CA ASN A 172 16.12 -63.86 -27.85
C ASN A 172 14.97 -64.77 -28.28
N ARG A 173 13.72 -64.30 -28.24
CA ARG A 173 12.57 -65.05 -28.79
C ARG A 173 12.70 -65.27 -30.30
N TYR A 174 13.06 -64.23 -31.05
CA TYR A 174 13.26 -64.30 -32.49
C TYR A 174 14.38 -65.28 -32.88
N ASN A 175 15.54 -65.20 -32.21
CA ASN A 175 16.67 -66.09 -32.44
C ASN A 175 16.33 -67.57 -32.11
N ARG A 176 15.53 -67.82 -31.08
CA ARG A 176 15.05 -69.18 -30.76
C ARG A 176 14.11 -69.72 -31.84
N SER A 177 13.16 -68.90 -32.29
CA SER A 177 12.21 -69.26 -33.35
C SER A 177 12.93 -69.63 -34.65
N THR A 178 13.80 -68.75 -35.14
CA THR A 178 14.56 -68.94 -36.39
C THR A 178 15.55 -70.11 -36.34
N LYS A 179 16.22 -70.36 -35.20
CA LYS A 179 17.04 -71.57 -35.01
C LYS A 179 16.19 -72.85 -35.04
N GLY A 180 14.97 -72.82 -34.51
CA GLY A 180 13.99 -73.90 -34.62
C GLY A 180 13.61 -74.18 -36.07
N THR A 181 13.33 -73.13 -36.86
CA THR A 181 12.99 -73.25 -38.28
C THR A 181 14.15 -73.80 -39.12
N ARG A 182 15.39 -73.36 -38.86
CA ARG A 182 16.59 -73.88 -39.54
C ARG A 182 16.87 -75.35 -39.20
N ARG A 183 16.63 -75.78 -37.96
CA ARG A 183 16.75 -77.19 -37.57
C ARG A 183 15.70 -78.08 -38.24
N LEU A 184 14.48 -77.59 -38.40
CA LEU A 184 13.42 -78.31 -39.11
C LEU A 184 13.73 -78.42 -40.61
N SER A 185 14.18 -77.35 -41.27
CA SER A 185 14.52 -77.41 -42.70
C SER A 185 15.77 -78.25 -43.00
N ALA A 186 16.76 -78.29 -42.10
CA ALA A 186 17.90 -79.20 -42.21
C ALA A 186 17.50 -80.68 -42.04
N ARG A 187 16.54 -80.98 -41.16
CA ARG A 187 15.99 -82.33 -40.96
C ARG A 187 15.16 -82.81 -42.15
N GLU A 188 14.42 -81.92 -42.81
CA GLU A 188 13.71 -82.24 -44.06
C GLU A 188 14.67 -82.51 -45.21
N LYS A 189 15.69 -81.67 -45.43
CA LYS A 189 16.71 -81.90 -46.48
C LYS A 189 17.53 -83.18 -46.26
N GLY A 190 17.78 -83.57 -45.01
CA GLY A 190 18.46 -84.83 -44.68
C GLY A 190 17.60 -86.09 -44.89
N LYS A 191 16.26 -85.97 -44.91
CA LYS A 191 15.36 -87.10 -45.22
C LYS A 191 15.22 -87.33 -46.72
N THR A 192 15.23 -86.28 -47.54
CA THR A 192 15.10 -86.40 -49.00
C THR A 192 16.27 -87.13 -49.65
N ILE A 193 17.49 -87.06 -49.08
CA ILE A 193 18.70 -87.70 -49.63
C ILE A 193 18.71 -89.24 -49.39
N ARG A 194 17.92 -89.76 -48.43
CA ARG A 194 17.93 -91.20 -48.10
C ARG A 194 16.92 -92.05 -48.87
N ILE A 195 16.09 -91.48 -49.75
CA ILE A 195 15.00 -92.19 -50.43
C ILE A 195 15.35 -92.60 -51.88
N SER A 196 16.54 -92.27 -52.39
CA SER A 196 16.99 -92.70 -53.73
C SER A 196 18.00 -93.86 -53.63
N LYS A 197 17.49 -95.09 -53.66
CA LYS A 197 18.25 -96.32 -53.98
C LYS A 197 17.45 -97.15 -54.96
#